data_AF-A0A7W7U4D2-F1
#
_entry.id   AF-A0A7W7U4D2-F1
#
_cell.length_a   1.000
_cell.length_b   1.000
_cell.length_c   1.000
_cell.angle_alpha   90.00
_cell.angle_beta   90.00
_cell.angle_gamma   90.00
#
_symmetry.space_group_name_H-M   'P 1'
#
loop_
_entity.id
_entity.type
_entity.pdbx_description
1 polymer ?
#
loop_
_entity_poly.entity_id
_entity_poly.type
_entity_poly.pdbx_seq_one_letter_code
_entity_poly.pdbx_strand_id
1 'polypeptide(L)'
;MTATTSRTPIETAQTIARNAVPEVREALALMCIPAAVDTGEVIDGHGTVCFIMRSGDAYEFARWARTHATEDEHALHNATKQAR
;
A
#
# COMPACT_ATOMS: atom_id res chain seq x y z
N MET A 1 15.66 20.25 28.45
CA MET A 1 14.97 20.99 27.38
C MET A 1 14.70 20.02 26.25
N THR A 2 13.52 19.42 26.22
CA THR A 2 13.09 18.50 25.16
C THR A 2 12.61 19.36 24.00
N ALA A 3 13.41 19.45 22.93
CA ALA A 3 12.99 20.06 21.69
C ALA A 3 11.84 19.21 21.11
N THR A 4 10.64 19.79 21.04
CA THR A 4 9.53 19.22 20.29
C THR A 4 9.91 19.29 18.82
N THR A 5 10.50 18.23 18.27
CA THR A 5 10.81 18.13 16.85
C THR A 5 9.48 18.02 16.10
N SER A 6 8.95 19.16 15.67
CA SER A 6 7.81 19.21 14.76
C SER A 6 8.23 18.55 13.45
N ARG A 7 7.67 17.38 13.14
CA ARG A 7 7.96 16.69 11.88
C ARG A 7 7.36 17.46 10.72
N THR A 8 8.14 17.64 9.67
CA THR A 8 7.64 18.21 8.42
C THR A 8 6.65 17.24 7.75
N PRO A 9 5.75 17.74 6.88
CA PRO A 9 4.86 16.88 6.09
C PRO A 9 5.62 15.82 5.29
N ILE A 10 6.81 16.18 4.77
CA ILE A 10 7.68 15.27 4.01
C ILE A 10 8.19 14.13 4.90
N GLU A 11 8.71 14.43 6.09
CA GLU A 11 9.17 13.41 7.05
C GLU A 11 8.03 12.49 7.49
N THR A 12 6.83 13.04 7.63
CA THR A 12 5.63 12.28 7.95
C THR A 12 5.28 11.32 6.83
N ALA A 13 5.21 11.81 5.58
CA ALA A 13 4.94 11.01 4.40
C ALA A 13 5.96 9.88 4.22
N GLN A 14 7.25 10.18 4.41
CA GLN A 14 8.32 9.19 4.32
C GLN A 14 8.25 8.15 5.44
N THR A 15 7.85 8.56 6.65
CA THR A 15 7.63 7.62 7.78
C THR A 15 6.47 6.67 7.48
N ILE A 16 5.37 7.19 6.94
CA ILE A 16 4.22 6.38 6.53
C ILE A 16 4.64 5.35 5.48
N ALA A 17 5.38 5.78 4.45
CA ALA A 17 5.89 4.85 3.42
C ALA A 17 6.78 3.75 4.00
N ARG A 18 7.70 4.08 4.94
CA ARG A 18 8.55 3.08 5.61
C ARG A 18 7.73 2.07 6.39
N ASN A 19 6.70 2.52 7.08
CA ASN A 19 5.83 1.65 7.86
C ASN A 19 4.95 0.75 6.98
N ALA A 20 4.66 1.16 5.75
CA ALA A 20 3.89 0.36 4.79
C ALA A 20 4.71 -0.78 4.15
N VAL A 21 6.05 -0.68 4.11
CA VAL A 21 6.91 -1.73 3.53
C VAL A 21 6.66 -3.14 4.10
N PRO A 22 6.63 -3.37 5.43
CA PRO A 22 6.36 -4.70 5.98
C PRO A 22 4.98 -5.24 5.57
N GLU A 23 3.94 -4.40 5.59
CA GLU A 23 2.57 -4.78 5.19
C GLU A 23 2.53 -5.22 3.71
N VAL A 24 3.18 -4.47 2.83
CA VAL A 24 3.28 -4.82 1.40
C VAL A 24 4.06 -6.12 1.20
N ARG A 25 5.13 -6.35 1.97
CA ARG A 25 5.89 -7.62 1.92
C ARG A 25 5.04 -8.80 2.35
N GLU A 26 4.24 -8.65 3.41
CA GLU A 26 3.35 -9.70 3.89
C GLU A 26 2.26 -10.02 2.87
N ALA A 27 1.62 -9.01 2.28
CA ALA A 27 0.63 -9.20 1.22
C ALA A 27 1.21 -9.96 0.01
N LEU A 28 2.41 -9.59 -0.45
CA LEU A 28 3.08 -10.29 -1.56
C LEU A 28 3.47 -11.73 -1.19
N ALA A 29 3.83 -11.99 0.08
CA ALA A 29 4.13 -13.32 0.56
C ALA A 29 2.88 -14.23 0.56
N LEU A 30 1.70 -13.71 0.92
CA LEU A 30 0.43 -14.45 0.84
C LEU A 30 0.09 -14.88 -0.60
N MET A 31 0.54 -14.09 -1.57
CA MET A 31 0.37 -14.40 -3.00
C MET A 31 1.49 -15.27 -3.57
N CYS A 32 2.47 -15.67 -2.75
CA CYS A 32 3.68 -16.37 -3.17
C CYS A 32 4.48 -15.60 -4.26
N ILE A 33 4.42 -14.26 -4.27
CA ILE A 33 5.12 -13.42 -5.24
C ILE A 33 6.47 -12.96 -4.67
N PRO A 34 7.60 -13.39 -5.25
CA PRO A 34 8.90 -12.90 -4.84
C PRO A 34 9.14 -11.50 -5.41
N ALA A 35 9.16 -10.47 -4.56
CA ALA A 35 9.48 -9.11 -4.94
C ALA A 35 10.42 -8.43 -3.93
N ALA A 36 11.31 -7.58 -4.43
CA ALA A 36 12.02 -6.64 -3.59
C ALA A 36 11.10 -5.45 -3.33
N VAL A 37 10.90 -5.07 -2.07
CA VAL A 37 10.01 -3.96 -1.66
C VAL A 37 10.81 -2.94 -0.87
N ASP A 38 10.79 -1.69 -1.31
CA ASP A 38 11.52 -0.56 -0.73
C ASP A 38 10.66 0.71 -0.73
N THR A 39 11.05 1.70 0.06
CA THR A 39 10.44 3.04 -0.03
C THR A 39 11.02 3.81 -1.21
N GLY A 40 10.17 4.51 -1.94
CA GLY A 40 10.57 5.47 -2.95
C GLY A 40 10.64 6.90 -2.42
N GLU A 41 10.51 7.86 -3.34
CA GLU A 41 10.52 9.28 -3.05
C GLU A 41 9.17 9.76 -2.47
N VAL A 42 9.16 10.99 -1.95
CA VAL A 42 7.91 11.68 -1.59
C VAL A 42 7.50 12.54 -2.79
N ILE A 43 6.33 12.27 -3.35
CA ILE A 43 5.78 12.97 -4.52
C ILE A 43 4.51 13.69 -4.07
N ASP A 44 4.46 15.01 -4.23
CA ASP A 44 3.32 15.86 -3.84
C ASP A 44 2.82 15.64 -2.39
N GLY A 45 3.75 15.36 -1.47
CA GLY A 45 3.44 15.08 -0.07
C GLY A 45 3.01 13.64 0.22
N HIS A 46 3.04 12.76 -0.77
CA HIS A 46 2.75 11.33 -0.64
C HIS A 46 4.04 10.52 -0.64
N GLY A 47 4.26 9.73 0.40
CA GLY A 47 5.37 8.78 0.44
C GLY A 47 5.05 7.57 -0.44
N THR A 48 6.00 7.17 -1.28
CA THR A 48 5.80 6.05 -2.20
C THR A 48 6.46 4.77 -1.69
N VAL A 49 5.87 3.62 -2.03
CA VAL A 49 6.45 2.30 -1.85
C VAL A 49 6.61 1.69 -3.23
N CYS A 50 7.81 1.19 -3.52
CA CYS A 50 8.16 0.61 -4.80
C CYS A 50 8.50 -0.86 -4.60
N PHE A 51 8.13 -1.68 -5.58
CA PHE A 51 8.55 -3.07 -5.59
C PHE A 51 8.82 -3.57 -7.00
N ILE A 52 9.82 -4.43 -7.12
CA ILE A 52 10.30 -4.99 -8.39
C ILE A 52 10.03 -6.49 -8.37
N MET A 53 9.33 -6.97 -9.40
CA MET A 53 8.96 -8.38 -9.57
C MET A 53 9.05 -8.79 -11.05
N ARG A 54 8.87 -10.08 -11.35
CA ARG A 54 8.83 -10.58 -12.72
C ARG A 54 7.52 -10.15 -13.39
N SER A 55 7.54 -10.01 -14.71
CA SER A 55 6.36 -9.58 -15.49
C SER A 55 5.16 -10.50 -15.35
N GLY A 56 5.37 -11.82 -15.23
CA GLY A 56 4.30 -12.79 -14.97
C GLY A 56 3.62 -12.55 -13.62
N ASP A 57 4.41 -12.35 -12.57
CA ASP A 57 3.90 -12.07 -11.22
C ASP A 57 3.17 -10.72 -11.18
N ALA A 58 3.68 -9.71 -11.91
CA ALA A 58 3.03 -8.41 -12.02
C ALA A 58 1.64 -8.50 -12.66
N TYR A 59 1.48 -9.38 -13.65
CA TYR A 59 0.19 -9.63 -14.27
C TYR A 59 -0.80 -10.28 -13.28
N GLU A 60 -0.36 -11.33 -12.57
CA GLU A 60 -1.20 -12.00 -11.56
C GLU A 60 -1.54 -11.08 -10.38
N PHE A 61 -0.58 -10.29 -9.91
CA PHE A 61 -0.79 -9.25 -8.89
C PHE A 61 -1.85 -8.25 -9.33
N ALA A 62 -1.69 -7.67 -10.53
CA ALA A 62 -2.63 -6.69 -11.04
C ALA A 62 -4.04 -7.27 -11.25
N ARG A 63 -4.12 -8.55 -11.66
CA ARG A 63 -5.40 -9.27 -11.79
C ARG A 63 -6.08 -9.46 -10.45
N TRP A 64 -5.35 -9.97 -9.46
CA TRP A 64 -5.84 -10.16 -8.09
C TRP A 64 -6.31 -8.85 -7.45
N ALA A 65 -5.50 -7.78 -7.56
CA ALA A 65 -5.79 -6.48 -6.99
C ALA A 65 -7.07 -5.87 -7.57
N ARG A 66 -7.31 -6.01 -8.88
CA ARG A 66 -8.57 -5.56 -9.51
C ARG A 66 -9.78 -6.30 -8.95
N THR A 67 -9.70 -7.62 -8.84
CA THR A 67 -10.81 -8.43 -8.33
C THR A 67 -11.16 -8.05 -6.89
N HIS A 68 -10.15 -7.90 -6.02
CA HIS A 68 -10.36 -7.56 -4.61
C HIS A 68 -10.86 -6.12 -4.42
N ALA A 69 -10.36 -5.18 -5.21
CA ALA A 69 -10.88 -3.80 -5.18
C ALA A 69 -12.38 -3.74 -5.55
N THR A 70 -12.81 -4.52 -6.54
CA THR A 70 -14.24 -4.59 -6.89
C THR A 70 -15.08 -5.33 -5.84
N GLU A 71 -14.55 -6.36 -5.18
CA GLU A 71 -15.26 -7.08 -4.13
C GLU A 71 -15.53 -6.20 -2.90
N ASP A 72 -14.56 -5.38 -2.49
CA ASP A 72 -14.71 -4.42 -1.39
C ASP A 72 -15.73 -3.32 -1.72
N GLU A 73 -15.71 -2.78 -2.95
CA GLU A 73 -16.72 -1.81 -3.39
C GLU A 73 -18.13 -2.41 -3.39
N HIS A 74 -18.27 -3.65 -3.82
CA HIS A 74 -19.55 -4.37 -3.82
C HIS A 74 -20.02 -4.68 -2.39
N ALA A 75 -19.12 -5.10 -1.50
CA ALA A 75 -19.41 -5.33 -0.09
C ALA A 75 -19.85 -4.04 0.62
N LEU A 76 -19.16 -2.92 0.38
CA LEU A 76 -19.52 -1.61 0.89
C LEU A 76 -20.90 -1.16 0.39
N HIS A 77 -21.18 -1.33 -0.90
CA HIS A 77 -22.47 -0.97 -1.49
C HIS A 77 -23.63 -1.80 -0.92
N ASN A 78 -23.40 -3.09 -0.67
CA ASN A 78 -24.39 -3.99 -0.05
C ASN A 78 -24.63 -3.66 1.42
N ALA A 79 -23.57 -3.38 2.19
CA ALA A 79 -23.69 -2.94 3.59
C ALA A 79 -24.48 -1.62 3.71
N THR A 80 -24.25 -0.69 2.78
CA THR A 80 -24.95 0.60 2.74
C THR A 80 -26.44 0.44 2.38
N LYS A 81 -26.79 -0.54 1.53
CA LYS A 81 -28.18 -0.87 1.20
C LYS A 81 -28.93 -1.55 2.34
N GLN A 82 -28.25 -2.35 3.17
CA GLN A 82 -28.86 -3.05 4.32
C GLN A 82 -29.02 -2.14 5.56
N ALA A 83 -28.26 -1.03 5.64
CA ALA A 83 -28.38 -0.05 6.70
C ALA A 83 -29.50 1.00 6.49
N ARG A 84 -30.31 0.85 5.44
CA ARG A 84 -31.49 1.68 5.12
C ARG A 84 -32.76 0.85 5.20
#